data_AF-A0A0D1KQJ1-F1
#
_entry.id   AF-A0A0D1KQJ1-F1
#
_cell.length_a   1.000
_cell.length_b   1.000
_cell.length_c   1.000
_cell.angle_alpha   90.00
_cell.angle_beta   90.00
_cell.angle_gamma   90.00
#
_symmetry.space_group_name_H-M   'P 1'
#
loop_
_entity.id
_entity.type
_entity.pdbx_description
1 polymer ?
#
loop_
_entity_poly.entity_id
_entity_poly.type
_entity_poly.pdbx_seq_one_letter_code
_entity_poly.pdbx_strand_id
1 'polypeptide(L)'
;MGTLQEKVRRFQKKTITELRDRQNADGSWAFCFEGPIMTNSFFILLLTSLDEDENEKELISALAAGIHAKQQPDGTFINYPDETRGNLTATVQGYVGMLASGCFHRSEPHMKKAEQFIISHGGLRHVHFMTKWMLAANGLYPWPALYLPLSLMALPPTLPIHFYQFSSYARIHFAPMAVTLNQRFFLINRNISSLRHLDPHMTKNPFTWLRSDAFEERDLTSILSHWKRVFHATFAFQQLGLQTAKTYMLDRIEKDGTLYSYASATIYMVYSLLSLGVSRYSPIIRRAITGIKSLVTKCNGIPYLENSTSTV
;
A
#
# COMPACT_ATOMS: atom_id res chain seq x y z
N MET A 1 22.07 14.68 -46.21
CA MET A 1 21.16 14.07 -45.22
C MET A 1 21.17 12.56 -45.44
N GLY A 2 21.50 11.75 -44.43
CA GLY A 2 21.51 10.28 -44.59
C GLY A 2 20.13 9.70 -44.88
N THR A 3 20.09 8.55 -45.54
CA THR A 3 18.84 7.84 -45.85
C THR A 3 18.09 7.45 -44.56
N LEU A 4 16.79 7.19 -44.64
CA LEU A 4 16.02 6.69 -43.48
C LEU A 4 16.66 5.43 -42.89
N GLN A 5 17.11 4.52 -43.76
CA GLN A 5 17.79 3.28 -43.36
C GLN A 5 19.09 3.53 -42.58
N GLU A 6 19.90 4.50 -43.00
CA GLU A 6 21.12 4.89 -42.27
C GLU A 6 20.80 5.49 -40.90
N LYS A 7 19.75 6.30 -40.80
CA LYS A 7 19.26 6.85 -39.53
C LYS A 7 18.81 5.75 -38.58
N VAL A 8 18.05 4.77 -39.08
CA VAL A 8 17.61 3.60 -38.28
C VAL A 8 18.80 2.79 -37.79
N ARG A 9 19.75 2.45 -38.66
CA ARG A 9 20.95 1.68 -38.26
C ARG A 9 21.79 2.41 -37.21
N ARG A 10 21.94 3.74 -37.36
CA ARG A 10 22.64 4.57 -36.37
C ARG A 10 21.93 4.56 -35.03
N PHE A 11 20.60 4.70 -35.03
CA PHE A 11 19.79 4.64 -33.81
C PHE A 11 19.91 3.27 -33.13
N GLN A 12 19.75 2.18 -33.88
CA GLN A 12 19.92 0.82 -33.34
C GLN A 12 21.30 0.61 -32.72
N LYS A 13 22.38 1.01 -33.41
CA LYS A 13 23.74 0.88 -32.88
C LYS A 13 23.91 1.67 -31.58
N LYS A 14 23.40 2.91 -31.55
CA LYS A 14 23.42 3.75 -30.34
C LYS A 14 22.69 3.09 -29.18
N THR A 15 21.45 2.63 -29.39
CA THR A 15 20.64 1.99 -28.35
C THR A 15 21.26 0.69 -27.84
N ILE A 16 21.84 -0.13 -28.73
CA ILE A 16 22.54 -1.36 -28.34
C ILE A 16 23.75 -1.05 -27.46
N THR A 17 24.54 -0.02 -27.81
CA THR A 17 25.66 0.43 -26.98
C THR A 17 25.18 0.93 -25.63
N GLU A 18 24.16 1.80 -25.59
CA GLU A 18 23.60 2.30 -24.33
C GLU A 18 23.07 1.19 -23.41
N LEU A 19 22.46 0.13 -23.96
CA LEU A 19 22.02 -1.01 -23.17
C LEU A 19 23.19 -1.85 -22.65
N ARG A 20 24.22 -2.10 -23.46
CA ARG A 20 25.42 -2.83 -23.04
C ARG A 20 26.19 -2.11 -21.94
N ASP A 21 26.31 -0.79 -22.06
CA ASP A 21 27.01 0.05 -21.08
C ASP A 21 26.28 0.08 -19.71
N ARG A 22 25.00 -0.28 -19.67
CA ARG A 22 24.17 -0.36 -18.46
C ARG A 22 23.96 -1.78 -17.94
N GLN A 23 24.57 -2.79 -18.58
CA GLN A 23 24.49 -4.16 -18.12
C GLN A 23 25.40 -4.33 -16.89
N ASN A 24 24.88 -4.96 -15.84
CA ASN A 24 25.67 -5.32 -14.66
C ASN A 24 26.68 -6.43 -14.99
N ALA A 25 27.69 -6.58 -14.14
CA ALA A 25 28.74 -7.61 -14.32
C ALA A 25 28.20 -9.05 -14.34
N ASP A 26 27.05 -9.30 -13.70
CA ASP A 26 26.34 -10.58 -13.69
C ASP A 26 25.43 -10.79 -14.91
N GLY A 27 25.39 -9.83 -15.83
CA GLY A 27 24.57 -9.86 -17.04
C GLY A 27 23.16 -9.30 -16.87
N SER A 28 22.76 -8.88 -15.66
CA SER A 28 21.44 -8.31 -15.40
C SER A 28 21.32 -6.83 -15.79
N TRP A 29 20.09 -6.31 -15.83
CA TRP A 29 19.82 -4.88 -15.86
C TRP A 29 18.97 -4.50 -14.65
N ALA A 30 19.46 -3.55 -13.87
CA ALA A 30 18.71 -2.99 -12.75
C ALA A 30 18.24 -1.58 -13.11
N PHE A 31 16.93 -1.41 -13.21
CA PHE A 31 16.31 -0.10 -13.36
C PHE A 31 15.33 0.11 -12.22
N CYS A 32 15.17 1.36 -11.81
CA CYS A 32 14.16 1.68 -10.83
C CYS A 32 12.78 1.34 -11.38
N PHE A 33 12.05 0.55 -10.61
CA PHE A 33 10.67 0.21 -10.83
C PHE A 33 9.77 1.16 -10.03
N GLU A 34 9.69 2.41 -10.51
CA GLU A 34 8.81 3.43 -9.92
C GLU A 34 7.35 3.02 -10.08
N GLY A 35 6.63 3.00 -8.96
CA GLY A 35 5.19 2.85 -8.92
C GLY A 35 4.53 4.02 -8.16
N PRO A 36 3.30 3.82 -7.65
CA PRO A 36 2.61 4.84 -6.88
C PRO A 36 3.40 5.25 -5.63
N ILE A 37 3.25 6.50 -5.18
CA ILE A 37 3.81 7.01 -3.91
C ILE A 37 3.26 6.32 -2.64
N MET A 38 2.29 5.42 -2.84
CA MET A 38 1.62 4.63 -1.81
C MET A 38 2.61 3.86 -0.94
N THR A 39 3.63 3.24 -1.54
CA THR A 39 4.64 2.46 -0.82
C THR A 39 5.41 3.31 0.17
N ASN A 40 5.97 4.45 -0.27
CA ASN A 40 6.64 5.41 0.60
C ASN A 40 5.72 5.86 1.75
N SER A 41 4.50 6.27 1.42
CA SER A 41 3.53 6.77 2.39
C SER A 41 3.19 5.73 3.46
N PHE A 42 2.89 4.51 3.03
CA PHE A 42 2.50 3.41 3.92
C PHE A 42 3.67 2.96 4.79
N PHE A 43 4.89 2.98 4.28
CA PHE A 43 6.05 2.64 5.07
C PHE A 43 6.38 3.71 6.10
N ILE A 44 6.27 5.00 5.75
CA ILE A 44 6.39 6.10 6.72
C ILE A 44 5.36 5.94 7.84
N LEU A 45 4.10 5.65 7.52
CA LEU A 45 3.06 5.40 8.53
C LEU A 45 3.43 4.24 9.45
N LEU A 46 3.90 3.11 8.90
CA LEU A 46 4.34 1.97 9.69
C LEU A 46 5.50 2.32 10.62
N LEU A 47 6.55 2.95 10.09
CA LEU A 47 7.74 3.30 10.87
C LEU A 47 7.39 4.30 11.97
N THR A 48 6.64 5.36 11.66
CA THR A 48 6.27 6.39 12.64
C THR A 48 5.33 5.89 13.73
N SER A 49 4.65 4.77 13.51
CA SER A 49 3.82 4.08 14.52
C SER A 49 4.56 3.00 15.31
N LEU A 50 5.76 2.57 14.89
CA LEU A 50 6.54 1.52 15.57
C LEU A 50 7.83 2.02 16.22
N ASP A 51 8.48 3.01 15.62
CA ASP A 51 9.80 3.51 15.97
C ASP A 51 9.72 4.63 17.03
N GLU A 52 9.54 4.21 18.29
CA GLU A 52 9.44 5.12 19.44
C GLU A 52 10.74 5.91 19.67
N ASP A 53 11.90 5.34 19.31
CA ASP A 53 13.23 5.92 19.56
C ASP A 53 13.75 6.82 18.42
N GLU A 54 12.95 7.07 17.38
CA GLU A 54 13.34 7.85 16.18
C GLU A 54 14.58 7.32 15.43
N ASN A 55 14.87 6.02 15.52
CA ASN A 55 16.00 5.39 14.82
C ASN A 55 15.91 5.51 13.28
N GLU A 56 14.71 5.67 12.74
CA GLU A 56 14.43 5.68 11.30
C GLU A 56 14.25 7.09 10.73
N LYS A 57 14.55 8.14 11.50
CA LYS A 57 14.26 9.53 11.13
C LYS A 57 14.85 9.94 9.78
N GLU A 58 16.09 9.54 9.49
CA GLU A 58 16.76 9.84 8.21
C GLU A 58 16.05 9.18 7.03
N LEU A 59 15.67 7.90 7.18
CA LEU A 59 14.93 7.16 6.17
C LEU A 59 13.53 7.75 5.95
N ILE A 60 12.82 8.09 7.03
CA ILE A 60 11.51 8.74 6.98
C ILE A 60 11.60 10.07 6.23
N SER A 61 12.59 10.90 6.56
CA SER A 61 12.81 12.19 5.88
C SER A 61 13.13 12.01 4.40
N ALA A 62 13.99 11.04 4.07
CA ALA A 62 14.35 10.70 2.69
C ALA A 62 13.13 10.26 1.85
N LEU A 63 12.28 9.37 2.39
CA LEU A 63 11.06 8.91 1.73
C LEU A 63 10.04 10.03 1.59
N ALA A 64 9.90 10.90 2.60
CA ALA A 64 8.98 12.03 2.58
C ALA A 64 9.40 13.09 1.55
N ALA A 65 10.70 13.37 1.43
CA ALA A 65 11.26 14.19 0.37
C ALA A 65 10.96 13.60 -1.02
N GLY A 66 11.04 12.27 -1.16
CA GLY A 66 10.66 11.59 -2.39
C GLY A 66 9.18 11.69 -2.73
N ILE A 67 8.29 11.67 -1.74
CA ILE A 67 6.87 11.97 -1.93
C ILE A 67 6.70 13.42 -2.40
N HIS A 68 7.28 14.39 -1.67
CA HIS A 68 7.15 15.81 -2.00
C HIS A 68 7.65 16.14 -3.41
N ALA A 69 8.75 15.52 -3.86
CA ALA A 69 9.30 15.70 -5.20
C ALA A 69 8.34 15.29 -6.34
N LYS A 70 7.32 14.46 -6.05
CA LYS A 70 6.30 14.03 -7.02
C LYS A 70 5.01 14.86 -6.92
N GLN A 71 4.89 15.75 -5.94
CA GLN A 71 3.72 16.61 -5.79
C GLN A 71 3.66 17.64 -6.92
N GLN A 72 2.48 17.82 -7.49
CA GLN A 72 2.25 18.81 -8.55
C GLN A 72 2.18 20.24 -7.97
N PRO A 73 2.42 21.29 -8.78
CA PRO A 73 2.37 22.69 -8.32
C PRO A 73 1.02 23.12 -7.74
N ASP A 74 -0.06 22.44 -8.11
CA ASP A 74 -1.42 22.64 -7.59
C ASP A 74 -1.69 21.85 -6.29
N GLY A 75 -0.68 21.18 -5.73
CA GLY A 75 -0.75 20.39 -4.49
C GLY A 75 -1.24 18.95 -4.67
N THR A 76 -1.64 18.56 -5.88
CA THR A 76 -2.18 17.22 -6.14
C THR A 76 -1.08 16.20 -6.45
N PHE A 77 -1.47 14.93 -6.53
CA PHE A 77 -0.64 13.85 -7.03
C PHE A 77 -1.36 13.14 -8.17
N ILE A 78 -0.58 12.62 -9.12
CA ILE A 78 -1.05 11.82 -10.25
C ILE A 78 -0.41 10.42 -10.18
N ASN A 79 -1.11 9.41 -10.69
CA ASN A 79 -0.58 8.05 -10.84
C ASN A 79 0.09 7.83 -12.19
N TYR A 80 -0.33 8.55 -13.23
CA TYR A 80 0.18 8.42 -14.59
C TYR A 80 0.44 9.80 -15.21
N PRO A 81 1.45 9.95 -16.09
CA PRO A 81 1.83 11.26 -16.64
C PRO A 81 0.73 11.98 -17.45
N ASP A 82 -0.26 11.25 -17.93
CA ASP A 82 -1.38 11.74 -18.74
C ASP A 82 -2.65 12.06 -17.90
N GLU A 83 -2.63 11.86 -16.58
CA GLU A 83 -3.70 12.33 -15.71
C GLU A 83 -3.71 13.86 -15.61
N THR A 84 -4.83 14.48 -16.00
CA THR A 84 -4.94 15.95 -16.10
C THR A 84 -5.59 16.63 -14.90
N ARG A 85 -6.27 15.88 -14.03
CA ARG A 85 -7.14 16.43 -12.95
C ARG A 85 -6.64 16.15 -11.53
N GLY A 86 -5.44 15.59 -11.38
CA GLY A 86 -5.00 15.02 -10.11
C GLY A 86 -5.80 13.76 -9.73
N ASN A 87 -5.24 12.95 -8.84
CA ASN A 87 -5.85 11.73 -8.35
C ASN A 87 -6.13 11.85 -6.85
N LEU A 88 -7.40 11.72 -6.44
CA LEU A 88 -7.80 11.86 -5.04
C LEU A 88 -7.07 10.87 -4.12
N THR A 89 -7.01 9.59 -4.51
CA THR A 89 -6.37 8.56 -3.70
C THR A 89 -4.87 8.80 -3.56
N ALA A 90 -4.18 9.13 -4.65
CA ALA A 90 -2.75 9.45 -4.61
C ALA A 90 -2.49 10.72 -3.81
N THR A 91 -3.36 11.74 -3.92
CA THR A 91 -3.20 13.00 -3.19
C THR A 91 -3.34 12.80 -1.69
N VAL A 92 -4.31 11.98 -1.25
CA VAL A 92 -4.43 11.61 0.17
C VAL A 92 -3.22 10.81 0.64
N GLN A 93 -2.74 9.83 -0.14
CA GLN A 93 -1.56 9.04 0.22
C GLN A 93 -0.31 9.94 0.36
N GLY A 94 -0.06 10.83 -0.59
CA GLY A 94 1.06 11.76 -0.56
C GLY A 94 0.96 12.74 0.62
N TYR A 95 -0.19 13.40 0.79
CA TYR A 95 -0.45 14.32 1.90
C TYR A 95 -0.25 13.64 3.27
N VAL A 96 -0.84 12.47 3.48
CA VAL A 96 -0.74 11.75 4.75
C VAL A 96 0.68 11.24 4.98
N GLY A 97 1.38 10.75 3.95
CA GLY A 97 2.78 10.32 4.08
C GLY A 97 3.70 11.47 4.49
N MET A 98 3.55 12.64 3.85
CA MET A 98 4.30 13.85 4.22
C MET A 98 3.97 14.31 5.64
N LEU A 99 2.69 14.35 6.03
CA LEU A 99 2.30 14.76 7.38
C LEU A 99 2.78 13.76 8.45
N ALA A 100 2.67 12.46 8.18
CA ALA A 100 3.10 11.40 9.08
C ALA A 100 4.60 11.42 9.31
N SER A 101 5.39 11.89 8.33
CA SER A 101 6.85 12.00 8.47
C SER A 101 7.26 12.98 9.57
N GLY A 102 6.41 13.96 9.90
CA GLY A 102 6.76 15.08 10.78
C GLY A 102 7.66 16.14 10.12
N CYS A 103 8.07 15.95 8.86
CA CYS A 103 8.90 16.89 8.11
C CYS A 103 8.09 18.00 7.41
N PHE A 104 6.77 17.82 7.28
CA PHE A 104 5.88 18.75 6.59
C PHE A 104 4.67 19.10 7.45
N HIS A 105 4.22 20.35 7.36
CA HIS A 105 3.15 20.91 8.18
C HIS A 105 1.96 21.38 7.34
N ARG A 106 0.76 21.23 7.92
CA ARG A 106 -0.50 21.67 7.31
C ARG A 106 -0.55 23.16 6.95
N SER A 107 0.23 23.97 7.65
CA SER A 107 0.30 25.42 7.42
C SER A 107 0.98 25.78 6.09
N GLU A 108 1.77 24.88 5.53
CA GLU A 108 2.54 25.10 4.31
C GLU A 108 1.63 25.29 3.08
N PRO A 109 1.97 26.21 2.15
CA PRO A 109 1.10 26.51 1.02
C PRO A 109 0.75 25.31 0.14
N HIS A 110 1.71 24.42 -0.13
CA HIS A 110 1.50 23.23 -0.96
C HIS A 110 0.60 22.19 -0.25
N MET A 111 0.73 22.04 1.07
CA MET A 111 -0.14 21.18 1.88
C MET A 111 -1.58 21.71 1.90
N LYS A 112 -1.78 23.03 2.04
CA LYS A 112 -3.12 23.64 1.99
C LYS A 112 -3.83 23.41 0.66
N LYS A 113 -3.10 23.49 -0.46
CA LYS A 113 -3.66 23.17 -1.78
C LYS A 113 -4.11 21.70 -1.87
N ALA A 114 -3.30 20.78 -1.36
CA ALA A 114 -3.66 19.37 -1.27
C ALA A 114 -4.92 19.17 -0.41
N GLU A 115 -5.03 19.82 0.76
CA GLU A 115 -6.25 19.77 1.60
C GLU A 115 -7.49 20.25 0.84
N GLN A 116 -7.39 21.40 0.16
CA GLN A 116 -8.48 21.97 -0.63
C GLN A 116 -8.94 21.02 -1.73
N PHE A 117 -8.00 20.39 -2.45
CA PHE A 117 -8.31 19.40 -3.47
C PHE A 117 -9.00 18.17 -2.88
N ILE A 118 -8.48 17.61 -1.78
CA ILE A 118 -9.06 16.45 -1.12
C ILE A 118 -10.51 16.72 -0.70
N ILE A 119 -10.76 17.88 -0.08
CA ILE A 119 -12.09 18.28 0.38
C ILE A 119 -13.04 18.48 -0.81
N SER A 120 -12.60 19.15 -1.88
CA SER A 120 -13.45 19.43 -3.05
C SER A 120 -13.80 18.17 -3.86
N HIS A 121 -13.02 17.09 -3.72
CA HIS A 121 -13.25 15.81 -4.40
C HIS A 121 -13.94 14.76 -3.51
N GLY A 122 -14.59 15.20 -2.42
CA GLY A 122 -15.45 14.34 -1.60
C GLY A 122 -14.77 13.72 -0.38
N GLY A 123 -13.49 14.03 -0.15
CA GLY A 123 -12.74 13.64 1.04
C GLY A 123 -12.38 12.15 1.11
N LEU A 124 -12.15 11.66 2.32
CA LEU A 124 -11.60 10.33 2.58
C LEU A 124 -12.58 9.19 2.28
N ARG A 125 -13.89 9.43 2.28
CA ARG A 125 -14.88 8.44 1.85
C ARG A 125 -14.76 8.00 0.38
N HIS A 126 -14.11 8.78 -0.48
CA HIS A 126 -13.98 8.46 -1.92
C HIS A 126 -12.61 7.91 -2.31
N VAL A 127 -11.67 7.79 -1.38
CA VAL A 127 -10.40 7.12 -1.67
C VAL A 127 -10.54 5.60 -1.76
N HIS A 128 -9.58 4.97 -2.44
CA HIS A 128 -9.47 3.53 -2.54
C HIS A 128 -9.45 2.83 -1.17
N PHE A 129 -10.06 1.65 -1.06
CA PHE A 129 -10.24 0.94 0.21
C PHE A 129 -8.91 0.55 0.89
N MET A 130 -7.83 0.32 0.13
CA MET A 130 -6.50 0.06 0.70
C MET A 130 -5.95 1.28 1.45
N THR A 131 -6.23 2.50 0.96
CA THR A 131 -5.91 3.73 1.68
C THR A 131 -6.75 3.85 2.93
N LYS A 132 -8.07 3.61 2.85
CA LYS A 132 -8.95 3.58 4.04
C LYS A 132 -8.47 2.56 5.08
N TRP A 133 -8.05 1.38 4.62
CA TRP A 133 -7.49 0.33 5.47
C TRP A 133 -6.24 0.83 6.19
N MET A 134 -5.30 1.44 5.47
CA MET A 134 -4.06 1.94 6.09
C MET A 134 -4.33 3.08 7.06
N LEU A 135 -5.23 4.01 6.72
CA LEU A 135 -5.65 5.07 7.63
C LEU A 135 -6.31 4.48 8.89
N ALA A 136 -7.15 3.45 8.74
CA ALA A 136 -7.81 2.80 9.88
C ALA A 136 -6.82 2.02 10.77
N ALA A 137 -5.84 1.35 10.17
CA ALA A 137 -4.75 0.70 10.89
C ALA A 137 -3.84 1.68 11.65
N ASN A 138 -3.95 2.98 11.36
CA ASN A 138 -3.26 4.06 12.08
C ASN A 138 -4.21 4.93 12.92
N GLY A 139 -5.46 4.51 13.12
CA GLY A 139 -6.46 5.26 13.91
C GLY A 139 -6.98 6.54 13.24
N LEU A 140 -6.63 6.80 11.98
CA LEU A 140 -6.96 8.01 11.22
C LEU A 140 -8.27 7.90 10.44
N TYR A 141 -8.85 6.70 10.33
CA TYR A 141 -10.13 6.44 9.69
C TYR A 141 -10.89 5.34 10.47
N PRO A 142 -12.21 5.40 10.61
CA PRO A 142 -12.95 4.36 11.33
C PRO A 142 -12.98 3.03 10.56
N TRP A 143 -12.73 1.91 11.24
CA TRP A 143 -12.97 0.58 10.69
C TRP A 143 -14.45 0.40 10.28
N PRO A 144 -14.74 -0.28 9.16
CA PRO A 144 -16.11 -0.47 8.69
C PRO A 144 -16.91 -1.36 9.64
N ALA A 145 -18.23 -1.22 9.66
CA ALA A 145 -19.16 -2.13 10.34
C ALA A 145 -19.37 -3.42 9.53
N LEU A 146 -18.28 -4.05 9.09
CA LEU A 146 -18.25 -5.36 8.44
C LEU A 146 -17.18 -6.24 9.05
N TYR A 147 -17.32 -7.55 8.86
CA TYR A 147 -16.28 -8.54 9.11
C TYR A 147 -15.96 -9.24 7.80
N LEU A 148 -14.68 -9.50 7.53
CA LEU A 148 -14.24 -10.25 6.36
C LEU A 148 -14.21 -11.74 6.74
N PRO A 149 -15.07 -12.61 6.20
CA PRO A 149 -15.16 -13.99 6.66
C PRO A 149 -13.90 -14.78 6.27
N LEU A 150 -12.94 -14.87 7.20
CA LEU A 150 -11.70 -15.64 7.03
C LEU A 150 -11.98 -17.14 6.84
N SER A 151 -13.17 -17.61 7.25
CA SER A 151 -13.66 -18.95 6.96
C SER A 151 -13.65 -19.30 5.46
N LEU A 152 -13.69 -18.31 4.55
CA LEU A 152 -13.51 -18.53 3.11
C LEU A 152 -12.16 -19.16 2.74
N MET A 153 -11.13 -18.97 3.57
CA MET A 153 -9.81 -19.58 3.39
C MET A 153 -9.79 -21.06 3.81
N ALA A 154 -10.76 -21.49 4.62
CA ALA A 154 -10.92 -22.86 5.10
C ALA A 154 -11.91 -23.69 4.26
N LEU A 155 -12.55 -23.07 3.25
CA LEU A 155 -13.47 -23.76 2.35
C LEU A 155 -12.70 -24.67 1.37
N PRO A 156 -13.34 -25.73 0.83
CA PRO A 156 -12.75 -26.52 -0.25
C PRO A 156 -12.49 -25.68 -1.51
N PRO A 157 -11.41 -25.96 -2.27
CA PRO A 157 -11.06 -25.21 -3.47
C PRO A 157 -12.07 -25.30 -4.62
N THR A 158 -12.99 -26.26 -4.56
CA THR A 158 -14.05 -26.49 -5.55
C THR A 158 -15.22 -25.51 -5.46
N LEU A 159 -15.30 -24.66 -4.42
CA LEU A 159 -16.40 -23.69 -4.27
C LEU A 159 -16.14 -22.37 -5.02
N PRO A 160 -17.19 -21.73 -5.59
CA PRO A 160 -17.09 -20.54 -6.46
C PRO A 160 -16.74 -19.22 -5.75
N ILE A 161 -16.45 -19.25 -4.45
CA ILE A 161 -15.99 -18.08 -3.65
C ILE A 161 -14.74 -18.48 -2.85
N HIS A 162 -14.04 -19.51 -3.30
CA HIS A 162 -12.85 -19.98 -2.60
C HIS A 162 -11.69 -18.99 -2.74
N PHE A 163 -10.90 -18.85 -1.67
CA PHE A 163 -9.77 -17.93 -1.59
C PHE A 163 -8.77 -18.06 -2.76
N TYR A 164 -8.56 -19.27 -3.28
CA TYR A 164 -7.64 -19.53 -4.40
C TYR A 164 -8.17 -19.13 -5.78
N GLN A 165 -9.42 -18.67 -5.88
CA GLN A 165 -9.94 -18.06 -7.11
C GLN A 165 -9.44 -16.62 -7.30
N PHE A 166 -8.93 -15.98 -6.25
CA PHE A 166 -8.25 -14.69 -6.35
C PHE A 166 -6.82 -14.86 -6.88
N SER A 167 -6.34 -13.87 -7.63
CA SER A 167 -4.94 -13.83 -8.08
C SER A 167 -3.97 -13.95 -6.91
N SER A 168 -2.77 -14.46 -7.14
CA SER A 168 -1.72 -14.55 -6.10
C SER A 168 -1.47 -13.19 -5.43
N TYR A 169 -1.41 -12.13 -6.25
CA TYR A 169 -1.30 -10.74 -5.80
C TYR A 169 -2.45 -10.34 -4.87
N ALA A 170 -3.70 -10.59 -5.26
CA ALA A 170 -4.84 -10.27 -4.41
C ALA A 170 -4.79 -11.04 -3.08
N ARG A 171 -4.52 -12.35 -3.13
CA ARG A 171 -4.47 -13.22 -1.95
C ARG A 171 -3.43 -12.77 -0.93
N ILE A 172 -2.21 -12.45 -1.37
CA ILE A 172 -1.11 -12.14 -0.46
C ILE A 172 -1.31 -10.82 0.29
N HIS A 173 -2.04 -9.87 -0.30
CA HIS A 173 -2.43 -8.62 0.37
C HIS A 173 -3.70 -8.81 1.21
N PHE A 174 -4.72 -9.51 0.69
CA PHE A 174 -6.00 -9.63 1.38
C PHE A 174 -5.93 -10.46 2.65
N ALA A 175 -5.09 -11.50 2.72
CA ALA A 175 -4.94 -12.30 3.93
C ALA A 175 -4.56 -11.46 5.16
N PRO A 176 -3.44 -10.70 5.17
CA PRO A 176 -3.11 -9.84 6.31
C PRO A 176 -4.14 -8.73 6.54
N MET A 177 -4.66 -8.12 5.46
CA MET A 177 -5.67 -7.07 5.56
C MET A 177 -6.94 -7.55 6.28
N ALA A 178 -7.40 -8.75 5.96
CA ALA A 178 -8.58 -9.36 6.55
C ALA A 178 -8.39 -9.67 8.04
N VAL A 179 -7.23 -10.21 8.41
CA VAL A 179 -6.89 -10.47 9.82
C VAL A 179 -6.94 -9.17 10.63
N THR A 180 -6.22 -8.13 10.22
CA THR A 180 -6.16 -6.86 10.98
C THR A 180 -7.53 -6.19 11.07
N LEU A 181 -8.29 -6.15 9.96
CA LEU A 181 -9.63 -5.56 9.93
C LEU A 181 -10.58 -6.27 10.90
N ASN A 182 -10.53 -7.60 10.94
CA ASN A 182 -11.37 -8.39 11.83
C ASN A 182 -11.03 -8.18 13.30
N GLN A 183 -9.76 -7.97 13.62
CA GLN A 183 -9.31 -7.60 14.97
C GLN A 183 -9.56 -6.12 15.31
N ARG A 184 -9.92 -5.30 14.32
CA ARG A 184 -10.05 -3.82 14.47
C ARG A 184 -8.79 -3.17 15.03
N PHE A 185 -7.64 -3.80 14.78
CA PHE A 185 -6.38 -3.37 15.34
C PHE A 185 -5.92 -2.07 14.70
N PHE A 186 -5.34 -1.18 15.50
CA PHE A 186 -4.71 0.04 15.01
C PHE A 186 -3.53 0.42 15.89
N LEU A 187 -2.57 1.12 15.31
CA LEU A 187 -1.53 1.84 16.03
C LEU A 187 -1.86 3.33 16.04
N ILE A 188 -1.39 4.05 17.04
CA ILE A 188 -1.50 5.50 17.06
C ILE A 188 -0.32 6.07 16.28
N ASN A 189 -0.59 7.04 15.39
CA ASN A 189 0.46 7.81 14.75
C ASN A 189 0.81 9.04 15.60
N ARG A 190 2.08 9.27 15.90
CA ARG A 190 2.52 10.38 16.77
C ARG A 190 2.37 11.76 16.12
N ASN A 191 2.44 11.84 14.80
CA ASN A 191 2.48 13.11 14.06
C ASN A 191 1.11 13.54 13.54
N ILE A 192 0.14 12.62 13.50
CA ILE A 192 -1.22 12.89 13.02
C ILE A 192 -2.23 12.53 14.11
N SER A 193 -2.84 13.53 14.72
CA SER A 193 -3.91 13.33 15.71
C SER A 193 -5.26 13.00 15.07
N SER A 194 -5.57 13.58 13.91
CA SER A 194 -6.86 13.42 13.23
C SER A 194 -6.80 13.89 11.77
N LEU A 195 -7.62 13.29 10.92
CA LEU A 195 -7.88 13.73 9.54
C LEU A 195 -9.30 14.27 9.32
N ARG A 196 -10.03 14.59 10.40
CA ARG A 196 -11.42 15.10 10.31
C ARG A 196 -11.57 16.39 9.51
N HIS A 197 -10.51 17.20 9.39
CA HIS A 197 -10.52 18.40 8.55
C HIS A 197 -10.59 18.06 7.05
N LEU A 198 -10.16 16.86 6.64
CA LEU A 198 -10.27 16.39 5.25
C LEU A 198 -11.64 15.78 4.96
N ASP A 199 -12.27 15.17 5.98
CA ASP A 199 -13.59 14.57 5.88
C ASP A 199 -14.25 14.48 7.27
N PRO A 200 -15.19 15.39 7.61
CA PRO A 200 -15.90 15.34 8.89
C PRO A 200 -16.91 14.18 8.95
N HIS A 201 -17.27 13.57 7.81
CA HIS A 201 -18.32 12.57 7.66
C HIS A 201 -17.78 11.17 7.34
N MET A 202 -16.56 10.86 7.78
CA MET A 202 -16.00 9.51 7.69
C MET A 202 -16.98 8.47 8.25
N THR A 203 -17.19 7.39 7.49
CA THR A 203 -18.28 6.45 7.75
C THR A 203 -17.78 5.04 8.01
N LYS A 204 -18.51 4.33 8.89
CA LYS A 204 -18.37 2.89 9.09
C LYS A 204 -19.19 2.08 8.08
N ASN A 205 -19.99 2.71 7.22
CA ASN A 205 -20.86 2.00 6.30
C ASN A 205 -20.02 1.10 5.35
N PRO A 206 -20.25 -0.23 5.33
CA PRO A 206 -19.48 -1.17 4.51
C PRO A 206 -19.45 -0.84 3.01
N PHE A 207 -20.57 -0.39 2.47
CA PHE A 207 -20.70 -0.08 1.04
C PHE A 207 -19.84 1.11 0.66
N THR A 208 -19.92 2.21 1.42
CA THR A 208 -19.05 3.38 1.20
C THR A 208 -17.59 3.06 1.46
N TRP A 209 -17.31 2.16 2.42
CA TRP A 209 -15.94 1.78 2.76
C TRP A 209 -15.26 1.01 1.64
N LEU A 210 -15.96 0.02 1.07
CA LEU A 210 -15.47 -0.80 -0.04
C LEU A 210 -15.56 -0.10 -1.41
N ARG A 211 -16.35 0.98 -1.53
CA ARG A 211 -16.45 1.78 -2.75
C ARG A 211 -15.09 2.38 -3.10
N SER A 212 -14.61 2.06 -4.29
CA SER A 212 -13.64 2.86 -5.06
C SER A 212 -14.30 3.26 -6.36
N ASP A 213 -13.90 4.37 -6.98
CA ASP A 213 -14.46 4.85 -8.24
C ASP A 213 -14.39 3.78 -9.37
N ALA A 214 -13.43 2.85 -9.30
CA ALA A 214 -13.34 1.69 -10.20
C ALA A 214 -14.46 0.63 -10.04
N PHE A 215 -15.27 0.69 -8.99
CA PHE A 215 -16.39 -0.22 -8.72
C PHE A 215 -17.76 0.38 -9.08
N GLU A 216 -17.83 1.60 -9.62
CA GLU A 216 -19.12 2.20 -10.01
C GLU A 216 -19.90 1.36 -11.04
N GLU A 217 -19.21 0.57 -11.87
CA GLU A 217 -19.85 -0.26 -12.90
C GLU A 217 -20.19 -1.69 -12.47
N ARG A 218 -19.75 -2.16 -11.29
CA ARG A 218 -19.96 -3.56 -10.88
C ARG A 218 -20.97 -3.66 -9.74
N ASP A 219 -22.09 -4.32 -10.02
CA ASP A 219 -23.10 -4.65 -9.01
C ASP A 219 -22.56 -5.67 -7.98
N LEU A 220 -21.97 -5.15 -6.90
CA LEU A 220 -21.46 -5.94 -5.78
C LEU A 220 -22.57 -6.45 -4.84
N THR A 221 -23.84 -6.11 -5.08
CA THR A 221 -24.95 -6.54 -4.22
C THR A 221 -25.12 -8.07 -4.23
N SER A 222 -24.86 -8.69 -5.38
CA SER A 222 -24.85 -10.14 -5.56
C SER A 222 -23.74 -10.82 -4.74
N ILE A 223 -22.54 -10.27 -4.71
CA ILE A 223 -21.42 -10.81 -3.90
C ILE A 223 -21.77 -10.70 -2.41
N LEU A 224 -22.30 -9.55 -1.98
CA LEU A 224 -22.63 -9.31 -0.58
C LEU A 224 -23.83 -10.14 -0.07
N SER A 225 -24.77 -10.51 -0.95
CA SER A 225 -25.87 -11.41 -0.58
C SER A 225 -25.38 -12.85 -0.32
N HIS A 226 -24.37 -13.31 -1.07
CA HIS A 226 -23.69 -14.57 -0.79
C HIS A 226 -22.83 -14.49 0.47
N TRP A 227 -22.22 -13.33 0.75
CA TRP A 227 -21.46 -13.13 1.98
C TRP A 227 -22.30 -13.32 3.24
N LYS A 228 -23.56 -12.83 3.26
CA LYS A 228 -24.49 -13.05 4.39
C LYS A 228 -24.66 -14.52 4.77
N ARG A 229 -24.57 -15.46 3.81
CA ARG A 229 -24.64 -16.91 4.09
C ARG A 229 -23.37 -17.44 4.75
N VAL A 230 -22.21 -16.86 4.42
CA VAL A 230 -20.90 -17.20 5.00
C VAL A 230 -20.75 -16.64 6.43
N PHE A 231 -21.45 -15.55 6.77
CA PHE A 231 -21.50 -15.01 8.13
C PHE A 231 -22.09 -15.98 9.17
N HIS A 232 -22.86 -16.98 8.74
CA HIS A 232 -23.39 -18.04 9.61
C HIS A 232 -22.39 -19.17 9.87
N ALA A 233 -21.14 -19.08 9.38
CA ALA A 233 -20.10 -20.04 9.71
C ALA A 233 -19.84 -20.06 11.22
N THR A 234 -19.78 -21.25 11.81
CA THR A 234 -19.58 -21.41 13.25
C THR A 234 -18.25 -20.80 13.69
N PHE A 235 -18.14 -20.47 14.99
CA PHE A 235 -16.91 -19.95 15.58
C PHE A 235 -15.68 -20.80 15.24
N ALA A 236 -15.83 -22.13 15.19
CA ALA A 236 -14.77 -23.06 14.81
C ALA A 236 -14.24 -22.81 13.38
N PHE A 237 -15.12 -22.55 12.41
CA PHE A 237 -14.71 -22.22 11.04
C PHE A 237 -14.04 -20.85 10.94
N GLN A 238 -14.44 -19.88 11.76
CA GLN A 238 -13.75 -18.58 11.82
C GLN A 238 -12.34 -18.72 12.40
N GLN A 239 -12.16 -19.52 13.46
CA GLN A 239 -10.85 -19.81 14.04
C GLN A 239 -9.95 -20.58 13.06
N LEU A 240 -10.50 -21.58 12.36
CA LEU A 240 -9.78 -22.31 11.33
C LEU A 240 -9.35 -21.38 10.18
N GLY A 241 -10.25 -20.50 9.74
CA GLY A 241 -9.94 -19.48 8.74
C GLY A 241 -8.83 -18.53 9.18
N LEU A 242 -8.86 -18.06 10.44
CA LEU A 242 -7.81 -17.23 11.02
C LEU A 242 -6.46 -17.95 11.08
N GLN A 243 -6.45 -19.21 11.53
CA GLN A 243 -5.25 -20.01 11.57
C GLN A 243 -4.71 -20.27 10.16
N THR A 244 -5.58 -20.55 9.20
CA THR A 244 -5.23 -20.72 7.79
C THR A 244 -4.64 -19.44 7.20
N ALA A 245 -5.20 -18.28 7.53
CA ALA A 245 -4.65 -16.98 7.12
C ALA A 245 -3.25 -16.75 7.69
N LYS A 246 -3.07 -17.05 8.99
CA LYS A 246 -1.76 -16.96 9.67
C LYS A 246 -0.73 -17.85 8.99
N THR A 247 -1.03 -19.14 8.84
CA THR A 247 -0.15 -20.10 8.15
C THR A 247 0.13 -19.67 6.71
N TYR A 248 -0.90 -19.23 5.97
CA TYR A 248 -0.75 -18.77 4.59
C TYR A 248 0.28 -17.63 4.45
N MET A 249 0.28 -16.67 5.38
CA MET A 249 1.27 -15.59 5.43
C MET A 249 2.65 -16.12 5.81
N LEU A 250 2.76 -16.87 6.91
CA LEU A 250 4.05 -17.34 7.44
C LEU A 250 4.80 -18.24 6.44
N ASP A 251 4.09 -19.11 5.73
CA ASP A 251 4.66 -20.02 4.74
C ASP A 251 5.20 -19.30 3.48
N ARG A 252 4.91 -18.01 3.32
CA ARG A 252 5.29 -17.19 2.14
C ARG A 252 6.21 -16.04 2.51
N ILE A 253 6.78 -16.06 3.71
CA ILE A 253 7.83 -15.14 4.09
C ILE A 253 9.12 -15.57 3.39
N GLU A 254 9.67 -14.67 2.59
CA GLU A 254 10.91 -14.86 1.88
C GLU A 254 12.13 -14.82 2.81
N LYS A 255 13.29 -15.22 2.29
CA LYS A 255 14.53 -15.24 3.08
C LYS A 255 14.95 -13.85 3.58
N ASP A 256 14.60 -12.79 2.85
CA ASP A 256 14.84 -11.40 3.26
C ASP A 256 13.85 -10.89 4.32
N GLY A 257 12.78 -11.66 4.61
CA GLY A 257 11.74 -11.33 5.57
C GLY A 257 10.50 -10.66 4.97
N THR A 258 10.51 -10.35 3.67
CA THR A 258 9.33 -9.82 2.97
C THR A 258 8.28 -10.90 2.78
N LEU A 259 7.01 -10.51 2.74
CA LEU A 259 5.91 -11.39 2.37
C LEU A 259 5.83 -11.46 0.85
N TYR A 260 6.31 -12.57 0.28
CA TYR A 260 6.25 -12.86 -1.16
C TYR A 260 6.86 -11.75 -2.03
N SER A 261 7.99 -11.18 -1.57
CA SER A 261 8.74 -10.09 -2.24
C SER A 261 7.95 -8.80 -2.47
N TYR A 262 6.85 -8.58 -1.74
CA TYR A 262 6.05 -7.35 -1.85
C TYR A 262 6.20 -6.46 -0.61
N ALA A 263 6.65 -5.22 -0.79
CA ALA A 263 6.74 -4.24 0.29
C ALA A 263 5.36 -3.99 0.94
N SER A 264 4.34 -3.71 0.13
CA SER A 264 2.99 -3.42 0.64
C SER A 264 2.33 -4.61 1.35
N ALA A 265 2.45 -5.84 0.82
CA ALA A 265 1.98 -7.04 1.52
C ALA A 265 2.72 -7.24 2.85
N THR A 266 4.03 -7.00 2.88
CA THR A 266 4.85 -7.07 4.09
C THR A 266 4.39 -6.06 5.14
N ILE A 267 4.10 -4.82 4.74
CA ILE A 267 3.55 -3.79 5.62
C ILE A 267 2.23 -4.27 6.25
N TYR A 268 1.30 -4.79 5.44
CA TYR A 268 0.04 -5.35 5.95
C TYR A 268 0.27 -6.53 6.89
N MET A 269 1.22 -7.40 6.58
CA MET A 269 1.60 -8.53 7.43
C MET A 269 2.11 -8.07 8.80
N VAL A 270 2.90 -7.00 8.88
CA VAL A 270 3.37 -6.47 10.17
C VAL A 270 2.19 -6.06 11.05
N TYR A 271 1.23 -5.27 10.53
CA TYR A 271 0.01 -4.94 11.26
C TYR A 271 -0.80 -6.19 11.66
N SER A 272 -0.86 -7.19 10.77
CA SER A 272 -1.56 -8.44 11.04
C SER A 272 -0.92 -9.21 12.20
N LEU A 273 0.40 -9.38 12.21
CA LEU A 273 1.11 -10.05 13.28
C LEU A 273 0.95 -9.31 14.62
N LEU A 274 1.04 -7.98 14.61
CA LEU A 274 0.77 -7.16 15.79
C LEU A 274 -0.66 -7.35 16.31
N SER A 275 -1.65 -7.40 15.41
CA SER A 275 -3.05 -7.66 15.78
C SER A 275 -3.27 -9.04 16.41
N LEU A 276 -2.38 -10.00 16.12
CA LEU A 276 -2.37 -11.35 16.71
C LEU A 276 -1.54 -11.42 18.00
N GLY A 277 -1.08 -10.29 18.54
CA GLY A 277 -0.30 -10.20 19.78
C GLY A 277 1.20 -10.50 19.62
N VAL A 278 1.71 -10.60 18.39
CA VAL A 278 3.15 -10.74 18.18
C VAL A 278 3.85 -9.44 18.59
N SER A 279 4.85 -9.54 19.47
CA SER A 279 5.61 -8.38 19.92
C SER A 279 6.29 -7.66 18.76
N ARG A 280 6.25 -6.32 18.74
CA ARG A 280 6.96 -5.48 17.76
C ARG A 280 8.48 -5.72 17.74
N TYR A 281 9.05 -6.21 18.84
CA TYR A 281 10.47 -6.54 18.96
C TYR A 281 10.79 -7.98 18.53
N SER A 282 9.80 -8.75 18.10
CA SER A 282 10.01 -10.13 17.65
C SER A 282 10.94 -10.19 16.43
N PRO A 283 11.73 -11.28 16.28
CA PRO A 283 12.61 -11.45 15.12
C PRO A 283 11.88 -11.40 13.78
N ILE A 284 10.63 -11.90 13.72
CA ILE A 284 9.83 -11.90 12.50
C ILE A 284 9.44 -10.49 12.05
N ILE A 285 9.03 -9.61 12.98
CA ILE A 285 8.69 -8.22 12.64
C ILE A 285 9.96 -7.44 12.30
N ARG A 286 11.04 -7.61 13.05
CA ARG A 286 12.33 -6.95 12.74
C ARG A 286 12.85 -7.33 11.36
N ARG A 287 12.82 -8.64 11.03
CA ARG A 287 13.19 -9.12 9.69
C ARG A 287 12.28 -8.56 8.59
N ALA A 288 10.98 -8.49 8.82
CA ALA A 288 10.05 -7.89 7.86
C ALA A 288 10.37 -6.40 7.58
N ILE A 289 10.67 -5.63 8.62
CA ILE A 289 11.10 -4.23 8.47
C ILE A 289 12.43 -4.13 7.72
N THR A 290 13.42 -4.96 8.07
CA THR A 290 14.71 -5.02 7.36
C THR A 290 14.52 -5.38 5.88
N GLY A 291 13.65 -6.35 5.57
CA GLY A 291 13.33 -6.74 4.20
C GLY A 291 12.67 -5.61 3.40
N ILE A 292 11.74 -4.86 4.01
CA ILE A 292 11.16 -3.68 3.34
C ILE A 292 12.26 -2.63 3.07
N LYS A 293 13.18 -2.39 4.02
CA LYS A 293 14.28 -1.44 3.82
C LYS A 293 15.21 -1.82 2.69
N SER A 294 15.46 -3.12 2.46
CA SER A 294 16.28 -3.55 1.32
C SER A 294 15.63 -3.27 -0.04
N LEU A 295 14.33 -2.99 -0.09
CA LEU A 295 13.62 -2.57 -1.30
C LEU A 295 13.66 -1.05 -1.52
N VAL A 296 14.31 -0.29 -0.65
CA VAL A 296 14.51 1.16 -0.83
C VAL A 296 15.66 1.39 -1.79
N THR A 297 15.37 2.08 -2.89
CA THR A 297 16.35 2.43 -3.92
C THR A 297 16.35 3.93 -4.19
N LYS A 298 17.21 4.40 -5.09
CA LYS A 298 17.23 5.79 -5.57
C LYS A 298 16.87 5.85 -7.04
N CYS A 299 15.74 6.46 -7.34
CA CYS A 299 15.24 6.67 -8.70
C CYS A 299 15.55 8.10 -9.10
N ASN A 300 16.48 8.29 -10.04
CA ASN A 300 17.00 9.61 -10.41
C ASN A 300 17.52 10.42 -9.20
N GLY A 301 18.15 9.74 -8.23
CA GLY A 301 18.67 10.35 -7.00
C GLY A 301 17.62 10.55 -5.89
N ILE A 302 16.34 10.29 -6.16
CA ILE A 302 15.24 10.41 -5.19
C ILE A 302 14.99 9.05 -4.52
N PRO A 303 15.03 8.96 -3.18
CA PRO A 303 14.68 7.75 -2.45
C PRO A 303 13.24 7.29 -2.72
N TYR A 304 13.08 6.00 -3.06
CA TYR A 304 11.82 5.38 -3.39
C TYR A 304 11.78 3.95 -2.85
N LEU A 305 10.65 3.56 -2.26
CA LEU A 305 10.39 2.18 -1.86
C LEU A 305 9.71 1.45 -3.02
N GLU A 306 10.44 0.53 -3.66
CA GLU A 306 9.88 -0.32 -4.68
C GLU A 306 8.88 -1.29 -4.06
N ASN A 307 7.72 -1.48 -4.71
CA ASN A 307 6.75 -2.45 -4.20
C ASN A 307 7.27 -3.89 -4.34
N SER A 308 8.07 -4.14 -5.37
CA SER A 308 8.78 -5.38 -5.64
C SER A 308 10.01 -5.02 -6.47
N THR A 309 11.10 -5.79 -6.38
CA THR A 309 12.27 -5.57 -7.25
C THR A 309 12.04 -6.16 -8.64
N SER A 310 12.76 -5.63 -9.63
CA SER A 310 12.91 -6.27 -10.95
C SER A 310 13.99 -7.36 -10.96
N THR A 311 14.67 -7.56 -9.82
CA THR A 311 15.70 -8.58 -9.60
C THR A 311 15.05 -9.93 -9.30
N VAL A 312 15.28 -10.91 -10.18
CA VAL A 312 14.83 -12.31 -10.03
C VAL A 312 15.95 -13.17 -9.46
#